data_AF-A0A934BJF4-F1
#
_entry.id   AF-A0A934BJF4-F1
#
_cell.length_a   1.000
_cell.length_b   1.000
_cell.length_c   1.000
_cell.angle_alpha   90.00
_cell.angle_beta   90.00
_cell.angle_gamma   90.00
#
_symmetry.space_group_name_H-M   'P 1'
#
loop_
_entity.id
_entity.type
_entity.pdbx_description
1 polymer ?
#
loop_
_entity_poly.entity_id
_entity_poly.type
_entity_poly.pdbx_seq_one_letter_code
_entity_poly.pdbx_strand_id
1 'polypeptide(L)'
;MKRNREITVLLFIFMIVVSLTTFSYGSSIPQKINYSGSLTDTGGTPVPDGQYDVEFNIYNVPTGGTALWTETWNAATTKVVVSRGNFNAILGAHAELPASFFADNPVTYLGVKVGTDSEMLPRQRITSVGYAFTAGDGVPKGGIIMWSGAEANIPAGWALCDGTNGTPDLRSRFIVGRGQGAGLTLYNDANITGGEEKHTLTITEIPSHTHIQNAHNHGVTDPGHTHSYTAENGDGQNKMRAGTDGDGTYGPYSYSILSNTTGITINNQIATNQSIGGLNGITQAHENRPPYYALAFIMKL
;
A
#
# COMPACT_ATOMS: atom_id res chain seq x y z
N MET A 1 -25.69 2.50 -47.66
CA MET A 1 -24.85 2.89 -46.50
C MET A 1 -25.23 2.20 -45.17
N LYS A 2 -26.47 1.70 -44.96
CA LYS A 2 -26.86 1.00 -43.72
C LYS A 2 -26.22 -0.39 -43.53
N ARG A 3 -26.13 -1.21 -44.58
CA ARG A 3 -25.62 -2.60 -44.53
C ARG A 3 -24.15 -2.74 -44.09
N ASN A 4 -23.32 -1.72 -44.37
CA ASN A 4 -21.90 -1.74 -44.02
C ASN A 4 -21.67 -1.36 -42.55
N ARG A 5 -22.60 -0.61 -41.92
CA ARG A 5 -22.50 -0.24 -40.50
C ARG A 5 -22.85 -1.42 -39.58
N GLU A 6 -23.79 -2.26 -39.98
CA GLU A 6 -24.18 -3.49 -39.27
C GLU A 6 -23.02 -4.51 -39.23
N ILE A 7 -22.32 -4.70 -40.35
CA ILE A 7 -21.18 -5.63 -40.45
C ILE A 7 -19.98 -5.15 -39.63
N THR A 8 -19.71 -3.84 -39.62
CA THR A 8 -18.62 -3.29 -38.78
C THR A 8 -18.92 -3.38 -37.29
N VAL A 9 -20.18 -3.22 -36.86
CA VAL A 9 -20.58 -3.37 -35.46
C VAL A 9 -20.51 -4.84 -35.01
N LEU A 10 -20.93 -5.79 -35.85
CA LEU A 10 -20.83 -7.23 -35.55
C LEU A 10 -19.37 -7.71 -35.45
N LEU A 11 -18.48 -7.22 -36.34
CA LEU A 11 -17.04 -7.50 -36.28
C LEU A 11 -16.38 -6.90 -35.03
N PHE A 12 -16.83 -5.73 -34.58
CA PHE A 12 -16.30 -5.08 -33.38
C PHE A 12 -16.75 -5.79 -32.09
N ILE A 13 -18.00 -6.28 -32.04
CA ILE A 13 -18.51 -7.07 -30.92
C ILE A 13 -17.82 -8.45 -30.87
N PHE A 14 -17.59 -9.09 -32.01
CA PHE A 14 -16.82 -10.35 -32.07
C PHE A 14 -15.38 -10.16 -31.58
N MET A 15 -14.73 -9.03 -31.90
CA MET A 15 -13.37 -8.75 -31.45
C MET A 15 -13.27 -8.41 -29.95
N ILE A 16 -14.31 -7.80 -29.36
CA ILE A 16 -14.38 -7.55 -27.90
C ILE A 16 -14.65 -8.84 -27.12
N VAL A 17 -15.42 -9.79 -27.67
CA VAL A 17 -15.67 -11.10 -27.04
C VAL A 17 -14.43 -12.01 -27.10
N VAL A 18 -13.58 -11.88 -28.13
CA VAL A 18 -12.33 -12.67 -28.24
C VAL A 18 -11.20 -12.11 -27.35
N SER A 19 -11.25 -10.83 -26.94
CA SER A 19 -10.21 -10.19 -26.13
C SER A 19 -10.34 -10.39 -24.61
N LEU A 20 -11.36 -11.13 -24.14
CA LEU A 20 -11.62 -11.35 -22.71
C LEU A 20 -11.26 -12.76 -22.21
N THR A 21 -10.25 -13.38 -22.81
CA THR A 21 -9.63 -14.59 -22.26
C THR A 21 -8.21 -14.28 -21.81
N THR A 22 -8.07 -13.89 -20.53
CA THR A 22 -6.78 -13.92 -19.87
C THR A 22 -6.38 -15.38 -19.71
N PHE A 23 -5.51 -15.88 -20.57
CA PHE A 23 -4.78 -17.12 -20.31
C PHE A 23 -3.82 -16.84 -19.15
N SER A 24 -4.21 -17.27 -17.96
CA SER A 24 -3.26 -17.39 -16.85
C SER A 24 -2.39 -18.61 -17.12
N TYR A 25 -1.15 -18.40 -17.55
CA TYR A 25 -0.14 -19.44 -17.47
C TYR A 25 0.31 -19.57 -16.01
N GLY A 26 -0.50 -20.27 -15.22
CA GLY A 26 0.05 -20.93 -14.04
C GLY A 26 1.06 -21.95 -14.56
N SER A 27 2.30 -21.91 -14.07
CA SER A 27 3.20 -23.05 -14.20
C SER A 27 2.51 -24.21 -13.49
N SER A 28 1.76 -25.00 -14.25
CA SER A 28 1.01 -26.13 -13.70
C SER A 28 2.02 -27.21 -13.38
N ILE A 29 2.36 -27.36 -12.10
CA ILE A 29 2.84 -28.66 -11.61
C ILE A 29 1.79 -29.66 -12.09
N PRO A 30 2.14 -30.66 -12.93
CA PRO A 30 1.14 -31.58 -13.45
C PRO A 30 0.42 -32.25 -12.29
N GLN A 31 -0.87 -31.96 -12.11
CA GLN A 31 -1.73 -32.57 -11.09
C GLN A 31 -2.16 -33.95 -11.56
N LYS A 32 -1.15 -34.82 -11.74
CA LYS A 32 -1.32 -36.17 -12.25
C LYS A 32 -1.06 -37.17 -11.14
N ILE A 33 -1.95 -38.15 -11.00
CA ILE A 33 -1.83 -39.18 -9.97
C ILE A 33 -1.59 -40.52 -10.66
N ASN A 34 -0.51 -41.19 -10.29
CA ASN A 34 -0.27 -42.55 -10.74
C ASN A 34 -1.17 -43.50 -9.94
N TYR A 35 -1.98 -44.30 -10.63
CA TYR A 35 -2.85 -45.30 -10.04
C TYR A 35 -2.59 -46.66 -10.68
N SER A 36 -2.26 -47.66 -9.86
CA SER A 36 -2.06 -49.04 -10.31
C SER A 36 -2.91 -49.99 -9.51
N GLY A 37 -3.44 -51.00 -10.18
CA GLY A 37 -4.31 -52.00 -9.57
C GLY A 37 -4.26 -53.32 -10.31
N SER A 38 -4.94 -54.32 -9.73
CA SER A 38 -5.17 -55.61 -10.35
C SER A 38 -6.66 -55.82 -10.56
N LEU A 39 -7.05 -56.17 -11.78
CA LEU A 39 -8.40 -56.52 -12.18
C LEU A 39 -8.52 -58.04 -12.16
N THR A 40 -9.51 -58.52 -11.39
CA THR A 40 -9.87 -59.93 -11.30
C THR A 40 -11.35 -60.09 -11.62
N ASP A 41 -11.71 -61.24 -12.16
CA ASP A 41 -13.11 -61.64 -12.28
C ASP A 41 -13.70 -61.95 -10.89
N THR A 42 -15.02 -62.08 -10.80
CA THR A 42 -15.78 -62.53 -9.62
C THR A 42 -15.18 -63.77 -8.92
N GLY A 43 -14.53 -64.67 -9.66
CA GLY A 43 -13.83 -65.86 -9.15
C GLY A 43 -12.39 -65.61 -8.67
N GLY A 44 -11.88 -64.37 -8.72
CA GLY A 44 -10.53 -63.99 -8.33
C GLY A 44 -9.45 -64.28 -9.39
N THR A 45 -9.83 -64.75 -10.58
CA THR A 45 -8.88 -64.97 -11.69
C THR A 45 -8.53 -63.63 -12.33
N PRO A 46 -7.25 -63.35 -12.61
CA PRO A 46 -6.85 -62.16 -13.35
C PRO A 46 -7.57 -62.06 -14.69
N VAL A 47 -8.06 -60.87 -15.04
CA VAL A 47 -8.70 -60.66 -16.34
C VAL A 47 -7.68 -60.86 -17.48
N PRO A 48 -8.12 -61.33 -18.67
CA PRO A 48 -7.23 -61.54 -19.81
C PRO A 48 -6.48 -60.27 -20.22
N ASP A 49 -5.28 -60.45 -20.77
CA ASP A 49 -4.49 -59.36 -21.33
C ASP A 49 -5.25 -58.67 -22.47
N GLY A 50 -5.32 -57.35 -22.42
CA GLY A 50 -6.15 -56.60 -23.38
C GLY A 50 -6.31 -55.13 -23.05
N GLN A 51 -7.14 -54.45 -23.84
CA GLN A 51 -7.50 -53.06 -23.66
C GLN A 51 -8.93 -52.95 -23.14
N TYR A 52 -9.10 -52.27 -22.00
CA TYR A 52 -10.38 -52.15 -21.32
C TYR A 52 -10.82 -50.68 -21.28
N ASP A 53 -12.13 -50.47 -21.41
CA ASP A 53 -12.73 -49.17 -21.09
C ASP A 53 -12.80 -49.04 -19.58
N VAL A 54 -12.26 -47.97 -19.02
CA VAL A 54 -12.25 -47.73 -17.58
C VAL A 54 -12.71 -46.30 -17.32
N GLU A 55 -13.52 -46.11 -16.30
CA GLU A 55 -13.94 -44.81 -15.81
C GLU A 55 -13.49 -44.66 -14.37
N PHE A 56 -12.78 -43.58 -14.09
CA PHE A 56 -12.34 -43.19 -12.76
C PHE A 56 -13.20 -42.05 -12.27
N ASN A 57 -13.74 -42.19 -11.06
CA ASN A 57 -14.59 -41.19 -10.44
C ASN A 57 -14.05 -40.84 -9.06
N ILE A 58 -14.00 -39.55 -8.71
CA ILE A 58 -13.64 -39.10 -7.36
C ILE A 58 -14.86 -38.54 -6.66
N TYR A 59 -15.07 -38.97 -5.42
CA TYR A 59 -16.21 -38.61 -4.57
C TYR A 59 -15.74 -38.05 -3.24
N ASN A 60 -16.59 -37.29 -2.55
CA ASN A 60 -16.41 -36.93 -1.14
C ASN A 60 -17.04 -37.92 -0.14
N VAL A 61 -17.71 -38.96 -0.64
CA VAL A 61 -18.39 -39.99 0.18
C VAL A 61 -17.98 -41.41 -0.23
N PRO A 62 -17.94 -42.36 0.72
CA PRO A 62 -17.49 -43.74 0.45
C PRO A 62 -18.50 -44.56 -0.37
N THR A 63 -19.78 -44.21 -0.37
CA THR A 63 -20.84 -44.87 -1.17
C THR A 63 -21.87 -43.84 -1.64
N GLY A 64 -22.51 -44.09 -2.79
CA GLY A 64 -23.49 -43.16 -3.37
C GLY A 64 -22.88 -41.82 -3.79
N GLY A 65 -23.70 -40.75 -3.74
CA GLY A 65 -23.27 -39.39 -4.07
C GLY A 65 -22.99 -39.13 -5.55
N THR A 66 -22.75 -37.86 -5.87
CA THR A 66 -22.37 -37.41 -7.23
C THR A 66 -20.85 -37.36 -7.34
N ALA A 67 -20.31 -37.79 -8.48
CA ALA A 67 -18.88 -37.67 -8.75
C ALA A 67 -18.48 -36.19 -8.81
N LEU A 68 -17.45 -35.81 -8.06
CA LEU A 68 -16.86 -34.48 -8.08
C LEU A 68 -15.93 -34.29 -9.28
N TRP A 69 -15.36 -35.40 -9.75
CA TRP A 69 -14.50 -35.45 -10.92
C TRP A 69 -14.64 -36.82 -11.57
N THR A 70 -14.60 -36.85 -12.90
CA THR A 70 -14.73 -38.05 -13.71
C THR A 70 -13.71 -38.00 -14.84
N GLU A 71 -12.99 -39.11 -15.03
CA GLU A 71 -12.11 -39.31 -16.18
C GLU A 71 -12.44 -40.64 -16.85
N THR A 72 -12.71 -40.58 -18.15
CA THR A 72 -13.06 -41.75 -18.96
C THR A 72 -11.88 -42.14 -19.85
N TRP A 73 -11.45 -43.39 -19.72
CA TRP A 73 -10.44 -44.05 -20.54
C TRP A 73 -11.14 -45.00 -21.50
N ASN A 74 -11.47 -44.51 -22.70
CA ASN A 74 -12.15 -45.25 -23.74
C ASN A 74 -11.51 -45.04 -25.12
N ALA A 75 -12.15 -45.59 -26.17
CA ALA A 75 -11.68 -45.48 -27.56
C ALA A 75 -11.48 -44.03 -28.08
N ALA A 76 -12.20 -43.04 -27.53
CA ALA A 76 -12.04 -41.63 -27.91
C ALA A 76 -10.82 -40.96 -27.24
N THR A 77 -10.30 -41.57 -26.18
CA THR A 77 -9.16 -41.09 -25.40
C THR A 77 -8.01 -42.08 -25.55
N THR A 78 -7.75 -42.92 -24.56
CA THR A 78 -6.87 -44.07 -24.66
C THR A 78 -7.40 -45.15 -23.72
N LYS A 79 -7.57 -46.38 -24.20
CA LYS A 79 -8.01 -47.50 -23.34
C LYS A 79 -6.91 -47.89 -22.36
N VAL A 80 -7.29 -48.38 -21.18
CA VAL A 80 -6.34 -48.90 -20.21
C VAL A 80 -5.83 -50.26 -20.68
N VAL A 81 -4.52 -50.42 -20.76
CA VAL A 81 -3.87 -51.70 -21.10
C VAL A 81 -3.69 -52.51 -19.83
N VAL A 82 -4.18 -53.74 -19.84
CA VAL A 82 -4.06 -54.71 -18.74
C VAL A 82 -3.18 -55.86 -19.19
N SER A 83 -2.21 -56.24 -18.36
CA SER A 83 -1.41 -57.45 -18.57
C SER A 83 -1.28 -58.26 -17.27
N ARG A 84 -1.59 -59.56 -17.36
CA ARG A 84 -1.69 -60.49 -16.24
C ARG A 84 -2.57 -59.94 -15.11
N GLY A 85 -3.70 -59.35 -15.50
CA GLY A 85 -4.63 -58.64 -14.60
C GLY A 85 -4.15 -57.30 -14.06
N ASN A 86 -2.90 -56.88 -14.24
CA ASN A 86 -2.39 -55.62 -13.69
C ASN A 86 -2.51 -54.47 -14.70
N PHE A 87 -2.80 -53.28 -14.18
CA PHE A 87 -2.81 -52.06 -14.98
C PHE A 87 -2.14 -50.89 -14.26
N ASN A 88 -1.76 -49.90 -15.05
CA ASN A 88 -1.29 -48.61 -14.58
C ASN A 88 -2.03 -47.53 -15.38
N ALA A 89 -2.55 -46.52 -14.69
CA ALA A 89 -3.21 -45.36 -15.26
C ALA A 89 -2.69 -44.08 -14.61
N ILE A 90 -2.61 -43.01 -15.38
CA ILE A 90 -2.23 -41.69 -14.90
C ILE A 90 -3.48 -40.83 -14.87
N LEU A 91 -4.09 -40.68 -13.70
CA LEU A 91 -5.25 -39.79 -13.52
C LEU A 91 -4.82 -38.34 -13.75
N GLY A 92 -5.68 -37.53 -14.36
CA GLY A 92 -5.36 -36.18 -14.84
C GLY A 92 -4.90 -36.14 -16.30
N ALA A 93 -4.94 -37.26 -17.04
CA ALA A 93 -4.44 -37.34 -18.42
C ALA A 93 -5.51 -37.00 -19.46
N HIS A 94 -6.75 -37.42 -19.24
CA HIS A 94 -7.89 -37.20 -20.14
C HIS A 94 -8.97 -36.28 -19.56
N ALA A 95 -8.91 -35.97 -18.27
CA ALA A 95 -9.66 -34.90 -17.64
C ALA A 95 -8.74 -34.18 -16.65
N GLU A 96 -8.58 -32.87 -16.79
CA GLU A 96 -7.67 -32.11 -15.91
C GLU A 96 -8.19 -32.11 -14.47
N LEU A 97 -7.29 -32.36 -13.51
CA LEU A 97 -7.56 -32.18 -12.08
C LEU A 97 -7.14 -30.75 -11.67
N PRO A 98 -8.07 -29.91 -11.21
CA PRO A 98 -7.72 -28.57 -10.74
C PRO A 98 -6.70 -28.61 -9.59
N ALA A 99 -5.75 -27.67 -9.57
CA ALA A 99 -4.72 -27.62 -8.53
C ALA A 99 -5.29 -27.43 -7.11
N SER A 100 -6.46 -26.79 -6.97
CA SER A 100 -7.13 -26.63 -5.68
C SER A 100 -8.01 -27.83 -5.31
N PHE A 101 -8.21 -28.83 -6.19
CA PHE A 101 -9.23 -29.85 -6.03
C PHE A 101 -9.15 -30.58 -4.68
N PHE A 102 -7.96 -31.01 -4.27
CA PHE A 102 -7.75 -31.69 -2.98
C PHE A 102 -7.73 -30.75 -1.77
N ALA A 103 -7.43 -29.47 -1.98
CA ALA A 103 -7.53 -28.46 -0.93
C ALA A 103 -9.01 -28.13 -0.63
N ASP A 104 -9.83 -28.03 -1.67
CA ASP A 104 -11.27 -27.79 -1.59
C ASP A 104 -12.03 -29.04 -1.11
N ASN A 105 -11.50 -30.23 -1.36
CA ASN A 105 -12.10 -31.52 -1.00
C ASN A 105 -11.15 -32.37 -0.12
N PRO A 106 -11.10 -32.11 1.19
CA PRO A 106 -10.10 -32.72 2.09
C PRO A 106 -10.30 -34.22 2.34
N VAL A 107 -11.48 -34.76 2.04
CA VAL A 107 -11.79 -36.19 2.13
C VAL A 107 -12.32 -36.67 0.79
N THR A 108 -11.53 -37.50 0.11
CA THR A 108 -11.88 -38.01 -1.22
C THR A 108 -11.70 -39.52 -1.33
N TYR A 109 -12.52 -40.13 -2.18
CA TYR A 109 -12.56 -41.56 -2.47
C TYR A 109 -12.52 -41.78 -3.98
N LEU A 110 -11.68 -42.70 -4.44
CA LEU A 110 -11.58 -43.13 -5.82
C LEU A 110 -12.49 -44.34 -6.06
N GLY A 111 -13.40 -44.20 -7.01
CA GLY A 111 -14.18 -45.26 -7.59
C GLY A 111 -13.65 -45.64 -8.98
N VAL A 112 -13.74 -46.93 -9.30
CA VAL A 112 -13.29 -47.50 -10.58
C VAL A 112 -14.44 -48.29 -11.18
N LYS A 113 -14.76 -48.02 -12.43
CA LYS A 113 -15.75 -48.75 -13.22
C LYS A 113 -15.09 -49.29 -14.48
N VAL A 114 -15.28 -50.56 -14.78
CA VAL A 114 -14.69 -51.21 -15.97
C VAL A 114 -15.81 -51.59 -16.93
N GLY A 115 -15.73 -51.11 -18.17
CA GLY A 115 -16.70 -51.38 -19.23
C GLY A 115 -18.14 -51.09 -18.80
N THR A 116 -18.99 -52.11 -18.89
CA THR A 116 -20.42 -52.03 -18.53
C THR A 116 -20.70 -52.45 -17.09
N ASP A 117 -19.69 -52.82 -16.32
CA ASP A 117 -19.87 -53.35 -14.97
C ASP A 117 -20.34 -52.27 -14.00
N SER A 118 -20.86 -52.71 -12.86
CA SER A 118 -21.13 -51.81 -11.74
C SER A 118 -19.82 -51.27 -11.19
N GLU A 119 -19.83 -50.04 -10.66
CA GLU A 119 -18.65 -49.44 -10.03
C GLU A 119 -18.16 -50.34 -8.88
N MET A 120 -16.85 -50.57 -8.83
CA MET A 120 -16.23 -51.43 -7.83
C MET A 120 -16.37 -50.81 -6.43
N LEU A 121 -16.81 -51.64 -5.47
CA LEU A 121 -16.96 -51.28 -4.07
C LEU A 121 -16.11 -52.21 -3.18
N PRO A 122 -15.57 -51.72 -2.04
CA PRO A 122 -15.64 -50.34 -1.56
C PRO A 122 -14.71 -49.39 -2.32
N ARG A 123 -15.10 -48.12 -2.43
CA ARG A 123 -14.23 -47.08 -3.01
C ARG A 123 -12.96 -46.92 -2.19
N GLN A 124 -11.83 -46.73 -2.86
CA GLN A 124 -10.54 -46.56 -2.20
C GLN A 124 -10.38 -45.13 -1.70
N ARG A 125 -10.14 -44.93 -0.40
CA ARG A 125 -9.85 -43.60 0.13
C ARG A 125 -8.52 -43.09 -0.42
N ILE A 126 -8.51 -41.87 -0.96
CA ILE A 126 -7.28 -41.20 -1.36
C ILE A 126 -6.65 -40.62 -0.10
N THR A 127 -5.37 -40.91 0.12
CA THR A 127 -4.63 -40.46 1.30
C THR A 127 -3.32 -39.80 0.89
N SER A 128 -2.81 -38.90 1.73
CA SER A 128 -1.52 -38.26 1.51
C SER A 128 -0.36 -39.22 1.76
N VAL A 129 0.73 -39.06 1.01
CA VAL A 129 1.98 -39.83 1.21
C VAL A 129 2.85 -39.17 2.28
N GLY A 130 3.66 -39.95 3.00
CA GLY A 130 4.47 -39.47 4.14
C GLY A 130 5.26 -38.18 3.88
N TYR A 131 5.91 -38.07 2.71
CA TYR A 131 6.67 -36.88 2.33
C TYR A 131 5.80 -35.67 1.91
N ALA A 132 4.55 -35.90 1.51
CA ALA A 132 3.62 -34.81 1.17
C ALA A 132 3.14 -34.06 2.41
N PHE A 133 3.15 -34.67 3.60
CA PHE A 133 2.90 -33.96 4.86
C PHE A 133 3.96 -32.90 5.17
N THR A 134 5.22 -33.17 4.82
CA THR A 134 6.33 -32.20 4.98
C THR A 134 6.37 -31.17 3.86
N ALA A 135 5.83 -31.51 2.68
CA ALA A 135 5.74 -30.58 1.55
C ALA A 135 4.74 -29.44 1.78
N GLY A 136 3.68 -29.66 2.58
CA GLY A 136 2.76 -28.62 3.08
C GLY A 136 2.31 -27.57 2.05
N ASP A 137 2.08 -26.34 2.52
CA ASP A 137 1.71 -25.17 1.68
C ASP A 137 2.91 -24.58 0.91
N GLY A 138 4.07 -25.27 0.89
CA GLY A 138 5.32 -24.76 0.32
C GLY A 138 6.01 -23.66 1.13
N VAL A 139 5.43 -23.23 2.28
CA VAL A 139 6.01 -22.23 3.18
C VAL A 139 6.49 -22.90 4.48
N PRO A 140 7.77 -22.77 4.86
CA PRO A 140 8.27 -23.33 6.10
C PRO A 140 7.64 -22.65 7.32
N LYS A 141 7.54 -23.38 8.44
CA LYS A 141 7.13 -22.83 9.74
C LYS A 141 7.99 -21.61 10.10
N GLY A 142 7.34 -20.53 10.55
CA GLY A 142 7.94 -19.23 10.80
C GLY A 142 8.03 -18.32 9.56
N GLY A 143 7.70 -18.82 8.37
CA GLY A 143 7.58 -18.00 7.16
C GLY A 143 6.43 -16.99 7.30
N ILE A 144 6.68 -15.74 6.92
CA ILE A 144 5.72 -14.63 6.98
C ILE A 144 5.37 -14.20 5.56
N ILE A 145 4.07 -14.08 5.28
CA ILE A 145 3.56 -13.61 3.99
C ILE A 145 2.60 -12.44 4.18
N MET A 146 2.37 -11.68 3.11
CA MET A 146 1.31 -10.67 3.06
C MET A 146 -0.03 -11.31 2.73
N TRP A 147 -1.08 -10.91 3.43
CA TRP A 147 -2.44 -11.45 3.34
C TRP A 147 -3.44 -10.33 3.09
N SER A 148 -4.23 -10.45 2.02
CA SER A 148 -5.25 -9.48 1.62
C SER A 148 -6.66 -9.84 2.09
N GLY A 149 -6.88 -11.06 2.58
CA GLY A 149 -8.17 -11.49 3.08
C GLY A 149 -8.49 -10.91 4.47
N ALA A 150 -9.74 -11.09 4.90
CA ALA A 150 -10.15 -10.73 6.25
C ALA A 150 -9.40 -11.58 7.29
N GLU A 151 -9.15 -11.01 8.47
CA GLU A 151 -8.50 -11.71 9.60
C GLU A 151 -9.30 -12.95 10.04
N ALA A 152 -10.64 -12.90 9.96
CA ALA A 152 -11.52 -14.03 10.26
C ALA A 152 -11.34 -15.23 9.30
N ASN A 153 -10.73 -15.01 8.14
CA ASN A 153 -10.52 -16.02 7.10
C ASN A 153 -9.05 -16.46 6.99
N ILE A 154 -8.23 -16.19 8.01
CA ILE A 154 -6.85 -16.68 8.04
C ILE A 154 -6.89 -18.22 8.01
N PRO A 155 -6.21 -18.88 7.06
CA PRO A 155 -6.24 -20.33 6.93
C PRO A 155 -5.73 -21.07 8.18
N ALA A 156 -6.24 -22.27 8.42
CA ALA A 156 -5.74 -23.12 9.48
C ALA A 156 -4.23 -23.38 9.32
N GLY A 157 -3.48 -23.32 10.43
CA GLY A 157 -2.02 -23.45 10.42
C GLY A 157 -1.27 -22.15 10.15
N TRP A 158 -1.97 -21.02 10.08
CA TRP A 158 -1.42 -19.67 10.02
C TRP A 158 -1.93 -18.82 11.20
N ALA A 159 -1.16 -17.81 11.59
CA ALA A 159 -1.53 -16.85 12.62
C ALA A 159 -1.25 -15.41 12.16
N LEU A 160 -2.05 -14.46 12.63
CA LEU A 160 -1.80 -13.04 12.42
C LEU A 160 -0.51 -12.63 13.15
N CYS A 161 0.32 -11.80 12.51
CA CYS A 161 1.50 -11.22 13.12
C CYS A 161 1.13 -10.02 14.02
N ASP A 162 0.52 -10.32 15.17
CA ASP A 162 0.03 -9.34 16.14
C ASP A 162 0.76 -9.39 17.49
N GLY A 163 1.79 -10.22 17.62
CA GLY A 163 2.54 -10.44 18.86
C GLY A 163 2.01 -11.59 19.71
N THR A 164 0.92 -12.23 19.30
CA THR A 164 0.35 -13.42 19.97
C THR A 164 0.81 -14.71 19.28
N ASN A 165 0.58 -15.86 19.92
CA ASN A 165 0.89 -17.18 19.35
C ASN A 165 2.35 -17.37 18.90
N GLY A 166 3.29 -16.63 19.50
CA GLY A 166 4.71 -16.65 19.14
C GLY A 166 5.05 -15.91 17.84
N THR A 167 4.11 -15.16 17.26
CA THR A 167 4.34 -14.30 16.10
C THR A 167 4.97 -12.96 16.51
N PRO A 168 5.72 -12.28 15.63
CA PRO A 168 6.07 -10.88 15.83
C PRO A 168 4.84 -9.98 15.65
N ASP A 169 4.79 -8.83 16.33
CA ASP A 169 3.78 -7.80 16.05
C ASP A 169 4.25 -6.91 14.90
N LEU A 170 3.64 -7.07 13.72
CA LEU A 170 4.00 -6.36 12.49
C LEU A 170 2.94 -5.33 12.07
N ARG A 171 1.88 -5.16 12.86
CA ARG A 171 0.84 -4.16 12.58
C ARG A 171 1.44 -2.76 12.63
N SER A 172 1.07 -1.91 11.67
CA SER A 172 1.58 -0.54 11.51
C SER A 172 3.11 -0.42 11.45
N ARG A 173 3.82 -1.46 11.01
CA ARG A 173 5.29 -1.46 10.95
C ARG A 173 5.80 -1.75 9.55
N PHE A 174 6.91 -1.10 9.21
CA PHE A 174 7.67 -1.39 8.00
C PHE A 174 8.68 -2.50 8.26
N ILE A 175 8.86 -3.40 7.30
CA ILE A 175 9.76 -4.55 7.43
C ILE A 175 11.15 -4.18 6.91
N VAL A 176 12.16 -4.35 7.76
CA VAL A 176 13.58 -4.15 7.40
C VAL A 176 14.32 -5.48 7.42
N GLY A 177 15.25 -5.67 6.47
CA GLY A 177 16.10 -6.86 6.45
C GLY A 177 17.08 -6.91 7.62
N ARG A 178 17.15 -8.04 8.32
CA ARG A 178 18.11 -8.25 9.41
C ARG A 178 19.55 -8.36 8.87
N GLY A 179 20.52 -7.95 9.68
CA GLY A 179 21.95 -8.02 9.38
C GLY A 179 22.57 -6.66 9.12
N GLN A 180 23.80 -6.65 8.63
CA GLN A 180 24.53 -5.45 8.27
C GLN A 180 25.08 -5.58 6.85
N GLY A 181 24.53 -4.82 5.92
CA GLY A 181 25.15 -4.59 4.62
C GLY A 181 26.31 -3.58 4.72
N ALA A 182 27.16 -3.54 3.71
CA ALA A 182 28.25 -2.56 3.64
C ALA A 182 27.70 -1.12 3.71
N GLY A 183 28.10 -0.36 4.74
CA GLY A 183 27.63 1.01 4.96
C GLY A 183 26.20 1.13 5.51
N LEU A 184 25.55 0.03 5.88
CA LEU A 184 24.21 0.04 6.47
C LEU A 184 24.24 -0.16 7.99
N THR A 185 23.15 0.21 8.64
CA THR A 185 22.93 -0.03 10.07
C THR A 185 22.84 -1.54 10.34
N LEU A 186 23.48 -2.01 11.40
CA LEU A 186 23.38 -3.39 11.86
C LEU A 186 22.07 -3.60 12.61
N TYR A 187 21.26 -4.56 12.15
CA TYR A 187 20.14 -5.12 12.90
C TYR A 187 20.52 -6.54 13.34
N ASN A 188 21.00 -6.69 14.58
CA ASN A 188 21.58 -7.93 15.09
C ASN A 188 20.57 -8.88 15.75
N ASP A 189 19.48 -8.38 16.33
CA ASP A 189 18.48 -9.20 17.01
C ASP A 189 17.19 -9.37 16.18
N ALA A 190 16.45 -10.45 16.48
CA ALA A 190 15.11 -10.63 15.95
C ALA A 190 14.14 -9.67 16.67
N ASN A 191 13.15 -9.15 15.94
CA ASN A 191 12.09 -8.28 16.47
C ASN A 191 12.54 -6.92 17.02
N ILE A 192 13.70 -6.40 16.60
CA ILE A 192 14.05 -5.00 16.85
C ILE A 192 13.00 -4.11 16.18
N THR A 193 12.40 -3.21 16.94
CA THR A 193 11.44 -2.20 16.45
C THR A 193 12.01 -0.80 16.61
N GLY A 194 11.60 0.12 15.73
CA GLY A 194 11.97 1.52 15.81
C GLY A 194 11.12 2.37 14.86
N GLY A 195 11.54 3.63 14.66
CA GLY A 195 10.79 4.61 13.88
C GLY A 195 9.71 5.33 14.69
N GLU A 196 9.13 6.36 14.08
CA GLU A 196 8.09 7.20 14.68
C GLU A 196 6.92 7.31 13.70
N GLU A 197 5.68 7.19 14.18
CA GLU A 197 4.51 7.45 13.34
C GLU A 197 4.35 8.94 13.03
N LYS A 198 4.78 9.84 13.92
CA LYS A 198 4.79 11.28 13.70
C LYS A 198 6.01 11.87 14.37
N HIS A 199 6.67 12.79 13.69
CA HIS A 199 7.85 13.47 14.19
C HIS A 199 7.57 14.96 14.39
N THR A 200 7.99 15.50 15.53
CA THR A 200 7.92 16.94 15.82
C THR A 200 9.33 17.50 15.79
N LEU A 201 9.59 18.45 14.90
CA LEU A 201 10.92 19.03 14.73
C LEU A 201 11.42 19.68 16.03
N THR A 202 12.67 19.41 16.34
CA THR A 202 13.43 20.03 17.42
C THR A 202 14.21 21.24 16.93
N ILE A 203 14.66 22.09 17.85
CA ILE A 203 15.52 23.24 17.54
C ILE A 203 16.81 22.81 16.83
N THR A 204 17.36 21.64 17.18
CA THR A 204 18.58 21.09 16.57
C THR A 204 18.40 20.62 15.13
N GLU A 205 17.15 20.36 14.71
CA GLU A 205 16.81 19.90 13.36
C GLU A 205 16.50 21.07 12.41
N ILE A 206 16.49 22.31 12.91
CA ILE A 206 16.30 23.52 12.09
C ILE A 206 17.68 24.06 11.68
N PRO A 207 18.00 24.13 10.37
CA PRO A 207 19.25 24.75 9.91
C PRO A 207 19.38 26.21 10.37
N SER A 208 20.62 26.64 10.59
CA SER A 208 20.93 28.04 10.85
C SER A 208 20.38 28.92 9.73
N HIS A 209 19.56 29.90 10.11
CA HIS A 209 18.96 30.86 9.18
C HIS A 209 19.06 32.27 9.76
N THR A 210 19.04 33.27 8.87
CA THR A 210 19.02 34.69 9.24
C THR A 210 17.81 35.36 8.62
N HIS A 211 17.29 36.39 9.29
CA HIS A 211 16.27 37.25 8.72
C HIS A 211 16.91 38.54 8.23
N ILE A 212 16.69 38.86 6.95
CA ILE A 212 17.05 40.15 6.38
C ILE A 212 15.85 41.08 6.52
N GLN A 213 16.01 42.20 7.22
CA GLN A 213 15.02 43.28 7.17
C GLN A 213 15.14 44.00 5.83
N ASN A 214 14.02 44.21 5.15
CA ASN A 214 14.01 45.00 3.92
C ASN A 214 14.53 46.40 4.22
N ALA A 215 15.42 46.90 3.34
CA ALA A 215 15.87 48.27 3.40
C ALA A 215 14.64 49.20 3.36
N HIS A 216 14.54 50.08 4.33
CA HIS A 216 13.51 51.10 4.39
C HIS A 216 14.13 52.44 4.76
N ASN A 217 13.46 53.51 4.37
CA ASN A 217 13.93 54.87 4.55
C ASN A 217 13.07 55.54 5.62
N HIS A 218 13.71 56.23 6.55
CA HIS A 218 13.02 57.17 7.44
C HIS A 218 13.17 58.57 6.86
N GLY A 219 12.05 59.27 6.66
CA GLY A 219 12.01 60.65 6.18
C GLY A 219 11.39 61.55 7.22
N VAL A 220 11.98 62.73 7.42
CA VAL A 220 11.44 63.80 8.26
C VAL A 220 11.30 65.03 7.40
N THR A 221 10.08 65.56 7.29
CA THR A 221 9.78 66.77 6.54
C THR A 221 9.45 67.87 7.54
N ASP A 222 10.25 68.93 7.55
CA ASP A 222 9.96 70.17 8.27
C ASP A 222 9.61 71.27 7.27
N PRO A 223 8.32 71.66 7.15
CA PRO A 223 7.92 72.74 6.25
C PRO A 223 8.50 74.12 6.63
N GLY A 224 9.16 74.23 7.79
CA GLY A 224 9.68 75.48 8.32
C GLY A 224 8.58 76.35 8.91
N HIS A 225 8.95 77.21 9.86
CA HIS A 225 8.06 78.24 10.41
C HIS A 225 8.87 79.44 10.91
N THR A 226 8.20 80.58 11.13
CA THR A 226 8.79 81.81 11.67
C THR A 226 8.07 82.25 12.95
N HIS A 227 8.77 82.96 13.84
CA HIS A 227 8.13 83.72 14.91
C HIS A 227 8.18 85.22 14.59
N SER A 228 7.10 85.92 14.92
CA SER A 228 7.02 87.38 14.88
C SER A 228 6.79 87.90 16.29
N TYR A 229 7.41 89.04 16.60
CA TYR A 229 7.07 89.82 17.78
C TYR A 229 6.65 91.22 17.34
N THR A 230 5.55 91.70 17.91
CA THR A 230 5.05 93.06 17.75
C THR A 230 5.56 93.92 18.91
N ALA A 231 6.41 94.91 18.61
CA ALA A 231 6.76 95.93 19.58
C ALA A 231 5.66 97.00 19.63
N GLU A 232 5.00 97.13 20.78
CA GLU A 232 4.09 98.25 21.04
C GLU A 232 4.88 99.49 21.45
N ASN A 233 4.42 100.69 21.10
CA ASN A 233 5.09 101.93 21.48
C ASN A 233 4.67 102.36 22.89
N GLY A 234 5.67 102.59 23.74
CA GLY A 234 5.48 103.07 25.10
C GLY A 234 6.78 103.61 25.69
N ASP A 235 6.64 104.56 26.60
CA ASP A 235 7.68 105.48 27.08
C ASP A 235 8.59 104.77 28.09
N GLY A 236 9.59 104.01 27.61
CA GLY A 236 10.53 103.29 28.47
C GLY A 236 11.87 102.99 27.81
N GLN A 237 12.95 103.02 28.59
CA GLN A 237 14.36 103.10 28.15
C GLN A 237 14.96 101.83 27.50
N ASN A 238 14.16 100.90 26.98
CA ASN A 238 14.70 99.69 26.36
C ASN A 238 13.80 99.16 25.23
N LYS A 239 13.68 99.93 24.13
CA LYS A 239 13.07 99.44 22.88
C LYS A 239 13.95 99.75 21.67
N MET A 240 14.12 98.72 20.83
CA MET A 240 14.81 98.78 19.53
C MET A 240 14.09 99.79 18.64
N ARG A 241 14.82 100.77 18.10
CA ARG A 241 14.26 101.92 17.40
C ARG A 241 13.50 101.49 16.14
N ALA A 242 12.18 101.68 16.12
CA ALA A 242 11.40 101.68 14.89
C ALA A 242 11.97 102.76 13.95
N GLY A 243 12.20 102.42 12.68
CA GLY A 243 12.69 103.38 11.69
C GLY A 243 11.76 104.58 11.63
N THR A 244 12.32 105.79 11.70
CA THR A 244 11.54 107.04 11.63
C THR A 244 11.13 107.30 10.19
N ASP A 245 9.87 107.15 9.86
CA ASP A 245 9.19 107.87 8.79
C ASP A 245 8.79 109.27 9.30
N GLY A 246 9.06 110.29 8.47
CA GLY A 246 9.14 111.70 8.86
C GLY A 246 7.82 112.40 9.23
N ASP A 247 6.77 111.68 9.64
CA ASP A 247 5.49 112.27 10.04
C ASP A 247 5.01 111.91 11.47
N GLY A 248 5.77 111.12 12.22
CA GLY A 248 5.49 110.88 13.65
C GLY A 248 4.33 109.94 13.93
N THR A 249 3.82 109.20 12.95
CA THR A 249 2.81 108.16 13.17
C THR A 249 3.46 106.82 13.50
N TYR A 250 3.30 106.41 14.74
CA TYR A 250 3.86 105.18 15.30
C TYR A 250 2.99 103.94 14.99
N GLY A 251 3.33 103.18 13.95
CA GLY A 251 2.68 101.90 13.61
C GLY A 251 3.47 100.67 14.11
N PRO A 252 2.81 99.53 14.43
CA PRO A 252 3.51 98.32 14.86
C PRO A 252 4.33 97.72 13.71
N TYR A 253 5.66 97.64 13.87
CA TYR A 253 6.58 96.96 12.95
C TYR A 253 6.83 95.51 13.41
N SER A 254 6.72 94.57 12.49
CA SER A 254 7.00 93.14 12.74
C SER A 254 8.43 92.79 12.31
N TYR A 255 9.24 92.27 13.24
CA TYR A 255 10.58 91.75 12.96
C TYR A 255 10.58 90.21 13.06
N SER A 256 11.27 89.56 12.12
CA SER A 256 11.61 88.14 12.25
C SER A 256 12.83 88.00 13.18
N ILE A 257 12.70 87.20 14.22
CA ILE A 257 13.82 86.88 15.11
C ILE A 257 14.48 85.59 14.66
N LEU A 258 15.81 85.58 14.59
CA LEU A 258 16.62 84.45 14.12
C LEU A 258 16.84 83.44 15.26
N SER A 259 15.85 82.62 15.55
CA SER A 259 16.03 81.21 15.95
C SER A 259 14.70 80.61 16.38
N ASN A 260 14.21 79.65 15.58
CA ASN A 260 13.14 78.78 16.00
C ASN A 260 13.63 77.34 15.95
N THR A 261 13.39 76.60 17.02
CA THR A 261 13.41 75.15 16.97
C THR A 261 12.05 74.66 16.53
N THR A 262 11.99 73.85 15.49
CA THR A 262 10.78 73.10 15.14
C THR A 262 10.68 71.93 16.12
N GLY A 263 9.52 71.70 16.72
CA GLY A 263 9.31 70.69 17.77
C GLY A 263 9.43 69.23 17.31
N ILE A 264 10.18 68.98 16.24
CA ILE A 264 10.30 67.68 15.60
C ILE A 264 11.24 66.81 16.42
N THR A 265 10.68 65.74 16.99
CA THR A 265 11.44 64.70 17.69
C THR A 265 11.37 63.41 16.87
N ILE A 266 12.52 62.84 16.51
CA ILE A 266 12.59 61.54 15.84
C ILE A 266 12.64 60.46 16.92
N ASN A 267 11.59 59.65 17.03
CA ASN A 267 11.60 58.48 17.91
C ASN A 267 12.30 57.31 17.19
N ASN A 268 13.59 57.14 17.44
CA ASN A 268 14.40 56.07 16.85
C ASN A 268 14.19 54.74 17.58
N GLN A 269 12.96 54.21 17.58
CA GLN A 269 12.72 52.86 18.08
C GLN A 269 13.29 51.84 17.09
N ILE A 270 14.05 50.88 17.62
CA ILE A 270 14.59 49.77 16.85
C ILE A 270 13.43 48.98 16.24
N ALA A 271 13.43 48.79 14.92
CA ALA A 271 12.50 47.90 14.25
C ALA A 271 12.72 46.46 14.75
N THR A 272 11.81 45.98 15.61
CA THR A 272 11.76 44.58 15.98
C THR A 272 11.14 43.81 14.82
N ASN A 273 11.81 42.76 14.34
CA ASN A 273 11.19 41.81 13.43
C ASN A 273 9.88 41.33 14.06
N GLN A 274 8.74 41.69 13.46
CA GLN A 274 7.46 41.19 13.93
C GLN A 274 7.43 39.69 13.69
N SER A 275 7.55 38.91 14.76
CA SER A 275 7.11 37.53 14.73
C SER A 275 5.60 37.57 14.60
N ILE A 276 5.11 37.52 13.36
CA ILE A 276 3.69 37.28 13.09
C ILE A 276 3.46 35.87 13.61
N GLY A 277 2.62 35.75 14.66
CA GLY A 277 2.38 34.57 15.48
C GLY A 277 1.90 33.31 14.74
N GLY A 278 2.67 32.83 13.76
CA GLY A 278 2.63 31.47 13.30
C GLY A 278 3.32 30.62 14.35
N LEU A 279 2.64 29.57 14.79
CA LEU A 279 3.19 28.49 15.60
C LEU A 279 4.63 28.22 15.16
N ASN A 280 5.60 28.47 16.05
CA ASN A 280 7.01 28.15 15.80
C ASN A 280 7.04 26.75 15.17
N GLY A 281 7.74 26.55 14.05
CA GLY A 281 7.73 25.31 13.24
C GLY A 281 8.17 24.02 13.96
N ILE A 282 8.29 24.09 15.29
CA ILE A 282 8.68 23.07 16.25
C ILE A 282 7.48 22.47 17.02
N THR A 283 6.24 22.91 16.80
CA THR A 283 5.10 22.46 17.65
C THR A 283 4.09 21.54 16.96
N GLN A 284 4.22 21.33 15.65
CA GLN A 284 3.29 20.47 14.90
C GLN A 284 4.00 19.21 14.41
N ALA A 285 3.52 18.06 14.89
CA ALA A 285 3.99 16.77 14.44
C ALA A 285 3.54 16.52 13.00
N HIS A 286 4.45 16.05 12.15
CA HIS A 286 4.16 15.67 10.78
C HIS A 286 4.49 14.20 10.54
N GLU A 287 3.97 13.67 9.44
CA GLU A 287 4.15 12.30 9.01
C GLU A 287 4.63 12.30 7.56
N ASN A 288 5.58 11.44 7.22
CA ASN A 288 6.25 11.43 5.91
C ASN A 288 6.15 10.06 5.22
N ARG A 289 5.02 9.36 5.37
CA ARG A 289 4.81 8.07 4.73
C ARG A 289 4.38 8.25 3.28
N PRO A 290 5.00 7.50 2.35
CA PRO A 290 4.51 7.43 0.97
C PRO A 290 3.07 6.90 0.90
N PRO A 291 2.35 7.13 -0.22
CA PRO A 291 1.09 6.44 -0.48
C PRO A 291 1.24 4.92 -0.28
N TYR A 292 0.33 4.30 0.46
CA TYR A 292 0.45 2.89 0.87
C TYR A 292 -0.85 2.11 0.66
N TYR A 293 -0.71 0.79 0.51
CA TYR A 293 -1.81 -0.17 0.52
C TYR A 293 -1.59 -1.15 1.68
N ALA A 294 -2.60 -1.28 2.55
CA ALA A 294 -2.47 -2.06 3.79
C ALA A 294 -2.86 -3.52 3.56
N LEU A 295 -1.97 -4.43 3.94
CA LEU A 295 -2.17 -5.87 3.99
C LEU A 295 -1.85 -6.37 5.40
N ALA A 296 -2.48 -7.47 5.81
CA ALA A 296 -2.08 -8.16 7.02
C ALA A 296 -0.78 -8.93 6.77
N PHE A 297 -0.02 -9.18 7.82
CA PHE A 297 1.06 -10.17 7.81
C PHE A 297 0.60 -11.39 8.58
N ILE A 298 0.75 -12.57 7.99
CA ILE A 298 0.46 -13.85 8.66
C ILE A 298 1.69 -14.75 8.65
N MET A 299 1.91 -15.47 9.74
CA MET A 299 3.03 -16.38 9.95
C MET A 299 2.55 -17.84 9.94
N LYS A 300 3.29 -18.70 9.24
CA LYS A 300 3.06 -20.14 9.25
C LYS A 300 3.41 -20.71 10.63
N LEU A 301 2.45 -21.36 11.28
CA LEU A 301 2.61 -22.07 12.54
C LEU A 301 3.22 -23.46 12.37
#